data_AF-A0A8H7VFS9-F1
#
_entry.id   AF-A0A8H7VFS9-F1
#
_cell.length_a   1.000
_cell.length_b   1.000
_cell.length_c   1.000
_cell.angle_alpha   90.00
_cell.angle_beta   90.00
_cell.angle_gamma   90.00
#
_symmetry.space_group_name_H-M   'P 1'
#
loop_
_entity.id
_entity.type
_entity.pdbx_description
1 polymer ?
#
loop_
_entity_poly.entity_id
_entity_poly.type
_entity_poly.pdbx_seq_one_letter_code
_entity_poly.pdbx_strand_id
1 'polypeptide(L)'
;MDPAQEQKAKKAAKALKSRIDVIQKHLDPILAGPLSETYGPLPTNEKAQFEVLLSFTLNTLYHIYLKTHGVNPLDHHVTNELQRVKEYIEKIKVAEGRGPKRTMELDKGAADRFIKSALAGEEDNEEEEEEGKQHNIKKRSLRKEKSTLEEEEQDLNNNNNIQRKRARVDPFAGPKNGSN
;
A
#
# COMPACT_ATOMS: atom_id res chain seq x y z
N MET A 1 25.64 -24.32 45.98
CA MET A 1 25.06 -23.06 45.49
C MET A 1 25.25 -22.00 46.57
N ASP A 2 25.50 -20.76 46.17
CA ASP A 2 25.48 -19.63 47.11
C ASP A 2 24.06 -19.48 47.72
N PRO A 3 23.90 -19.41 49.05
CA PRO A 3 22.60 -19.27 49.70
C PRO A 3 21.78 -18.08 49.16
N ALA A 4 22.42 -17.00 48.71
CA ALA A 4 21.73 -15.88 48.09
C ALA A 4 21.11 -16.25 46.72
N GLN A 5 21.81 -17.06 45.93
CA GLN A 5 21.30 -17.56 44.64
C GLN A 5 20.11 -18.51 44.85
N GLU A 6 20.17 -19.38 45.85
CA GLU A 6 19.08 -20.29 46.19
C GLU A 6 17.82 -19.53 46.61
N GLN A 7 17.96 -18.52 47.48
CA GLN A 7 16.83 -17.70 47.91
C GLN A 7 16.19 -16.93 46.74
N LYS A 8 17.02 -16.39 45.83
CA LYS A 8 16.56 -15.73 44.61
C LYS A 8 15.77 -16.69 43.71
N ALA A 9 16.26 -17.92 43.51
CA ALA A 9 15.58 -18.94 42.71
C ALA A 9 14.22 -19.32 43.31
N LYS A 10 14.16 -19.55 44.64
CA LYS A 10 12.90 -19.83 45.34
C LYS A 10 11.87 -18.71 45.18
N LYS A 11 12.31 -17.45 45.32
CA LYS A 11 11.44 -16.28 45.11
C LYS A 11 10.91 -16.21 43.68
N ALA A 12 11.78 -16.46 42.68
CA ALA A 12 11.39 -16.47 41.27
C ALA A 12 10.39 -17.58 40.96
N ALA A 13 10.59 -18.79 41.48
CA ALA A 13 9.67 -19.92 41.30
C ALA A 13 8.29 -19.63 41.90
N LYS A 14 8.24 -19.07 43.12
CA LYS A 14 6.97 -18.66 43.76
C LYS A 14 6.23 -17.60 42.93
N ALA A 15 6.95 -16.61 42.41
CA ALA A 15 6.37 -15.57 41.56
C ALA A 15 5.88 -16.12 40.21
N LEU A 16 6.59 -17.08 39.61
CA LEU A 16 6.16 -17.75 38.39
C LEU A 16 4.87 -18.54 38.64
N LYS A 17 4.81 -19.33 39.73
CA LYS A 17 3.60 -20.07 40.12
C LYS A 17 2.41 -19.14 40.26
N SER A 18 2.55 -18.04 41.00
CA SER A 18 1.42 -17.10 41.19
C SER A 18 0.94 -16.49 39.88
N ARG A 19 1.84 -16.27 38.91
CA ARG A 19 1.45 -15.74 37.59
C ARG A 19 0.74 -16.79 36.74
N ILE A 20 1.20 -18.04 36.78
CA ILE A 20 0.52 -19.17 36.12
C ILE A 20 -0.87 -19.38 36.72
N ASP A 21 -1.02 -19.29 38.05
CA ASP A 21 -2.32 -19.38 38.73
C ASP A 21 -3.29 -18.28 38.24
N VAL A 22 -2.79 -17.07 37.92
CA VAL A 22 -3.60 -15.98 37.33
C VAL A 22 -3.99 -16.29 35.90
N ILE A 23 -3.06 -16.79 35.08
CA ILE A 23 -3.35 -17.19 33.68
C ILE A 23 -4.41 -18.28 33.66
N GLN A 24 -4.30 -19.29 34.52
CA GLN A 24 -5.26 -20.39 34.62
C GLN A 24 -6.68 -19.87 34.86
N LYS A 25 -6.86 -18.94 35.82
CA LYS A 25 -8.17 -18.32 36.10
C LYS A 25 -8.80 -17.63 34.89
N HIS A 26 -7.99 -17.04 34.00
CA HIS A 26 -8.49 -16.40 32.79
C HIS A 26 -8.78 -17.40 31.67
N LEU A 27 -8.09 -18.54 31.65
CA LEU A 27 -8.32 -19.61 30.68
C LEU A 27 -9.45 -20.55 31.08
N ASP A 28 -9.72 -20.72 32.38
CA ASP A 28 -10.75 -21.63 32.90
C ASP A 28 -12.11 -21.45 32.21
N PRO A 29 -12.66 -20.22 32.02
CA PRO A 29 -13.94 -20.04 31.35
C PRO A 29 -13.93 -20.49 29.89
N ILE A 30 -12.79 -20.34 29.20
CA ILE A 30 -12.61 -20.72 27.79
C ILE A 30 -12.47 -22.23 27.65
N LEU A 31 -11.86 -22.88 28.65
CA LEU A 31 -11.60 -24.32 28.68
C LEU A 31 -12.74 -25.15 29.28
N ALA A 32 -13.70 -24.51 29.96
CA ALA A 32 -14.82 -25.18 30.64
C ALA A 32 -15.83 -25.84 29.69
N GLY A 33 -15.87 -25.42 28.43
CA GLY A 33 -16.81 -25.90 27.43
C GLY A 33 -16.24 -25.86 26.01
N PRO A 34 -17.06 -26.22 25.00
CA PRO A 34 -16.68 -26.10 23.60
C PRO A 34 -16.32 -24.65 23.23
N LEU A 35 -15.20 -24.46 22.54
CA LEU A 35 -14.74 -23.13 22.12
C LEU A 35 -15.79 -22.37 21.31
N SER A 36 -16.65 -23.08 20.57
CA SER A 36 -17.74 -22.50 19.79
C SER A 36 -18.74 -21.69 20.62
N GLU A 37 -18.92 -22.02 21.89
CA GLU A 37 -19.84 -21.30 22.78
C GLU A 37 -19.32 -19.90 23.13
N THR A 38 -18.00 -19.77 23.33
CA THR A 38 -17.35 -18.47 23.58
C THR A 38 -17.07 -17.73 22.28
N TYR A 39 -16.59 -18.43 21.26
CA TYR A 39 -16.16 -17.84 19.99
C TYR A 39 -17.32 -17.49 19.06
N GLY A 40 -18.33 -18.36 18.96
CA GLY A 40 -19.50 -18.20 18.07
C GLY A 40 -20.19 -16.84 18.16
N PRO A 41 -20.58 -16.34 19.36
CA PRO A 41 -21.31 -15.10 19.51
C PRO A 41 -20.48 -13.82 19.29
N LEU A 42 -19.15 -13.92 19.20
CA LEU A 42 -18.30 -12.74 19.06
C LEU A 42 -18.47 -12.06 17.67
N PRO A 43 -18.43 -10.71 17.60
CA PRO A 43 -18.35 -10.00 16.34
C PRO A 43 -17.00 -10.26 15.66
N THR A 44 -16.92 -10.03 14.34
CA THR A 44 -15.75 -10.35 13.53
C THR A 44 -14.43 -9.76 14.06
N ASN A 45 -14.45 -8.52 14.56
CA ASN A 45 -13.26 -7.89 15.14
C ASN A 45 -12.79 -8.62 16.42
N GLU A 46 -13.71 -8.90 17.33
CA GLU A 46 -13.39 -9.60 18.58
C GLU A 46 -12.94 -11.04 18.33
N LYS A 47 -13.49 -11.73 17.31
CA LYS A 47 -13.01 -13.05 16.86
C LYS A 47 -11.54 -13.01 16.45
N ALA A 48 -11.16 -12.03 15.64
CA ALA A 48 -9.78 -11.87 15.22
C ALA A 48 -8.84 -11.60 16.40
N GLN A 49 -9.25 -10.74 17.34
CA GLN A 49 -8.49 -10.47 18.56
C GLN A 49 -8.35 -11.73 19.42
N PHE A 50 -9.45 -12.46 19.60
CA PHE A 50 -9.50 -13.67 20.40
C PHE A 50 -8.55 -14.75 19.87
N GLU A 51 -8.58 -15.04 18.55
CA GLU A 51 -7.68 -16.04 17.94
C GLU A 51 -6.21 -15.65 18.07
N VAL A 52 -5.88 -14.38 17.82
CA VAL A 52 -4.51 -13.88 17.93
C VAL A 52 -4.02 -13.92 19.38
N LEU A 53 -4.86 -13.56 20.35
CA LEU A 53 -4.53 -13.65 21.78
C LEU A 53 -4.39 -15.10 22.26
N LEU A 54 -5.22 -16.02 21.76
CA LEU A 54 -5.12 -17.43 22.08
C LEU A 54 -3.80 -18.01 21.56
N SER A 55 -3.45 -17.71 20.30
CA SER A 55 -2.16 -18.07 19.71
C SER A 55 -0.98 -17.44 20.47
N PHE A 56 -1.08 -16.17 20.85
CA PHE A 56 -0.06 -15.51 21.67
C PHE A 56 0.15 -16.22 23.00
N THR A 57 -0.95 -16.57 23.69
CA THR A 57 -0.93 -17.26 24.98
C THR A 57 -0.24 -18.62 24.87
N LEU A 58 -0.64 -19.43 23.89
CA LEU A 58 -0.05 -20.76 23.64
C LEU A 58 1.46 -20.69 23.39
N ASN A 59 1.88 -19.82 22.46
CA ASN A 59 3.30 -19.64 22.14
C ASN A 59 4.10 -19.10 23.32
N THR A 60 3.52 -18.19 24.11
CA THR A 60 4.18 -17.64 25.31
C THR A 60 4.32 -18.69 26.41
N LEU A 61 3.30 -19.50 26.65
CA LEU A 61 3.37 -20.60 27.63
C LEU A 61 4.39 -21.65 27.20
N TYR A 62 4.45 -21.98 25.92
CA TYR A 62 5.45 -22.90 25.39
C TYR A 62 6.88 -22.32 25.48
N HIS A 63 7.05 -21.02 25.23
CA HIS A 63 8.33 -20.33 25.46
C HIS A 63 8.76 -20.41 26.94
N ILE A 64 7.83 -20.22 27.89
CA ILE A 64 8.10 -20.38 29.33
C ILE A 64 8.50 -21.83 29.65
N TYR A 65 7.78 -22.81 29.10
CA TYR A 65 8.06 -24.24 29.26
C TYR A 65 9.49 -24.61 28.83
N LEU A 66 9.93 -24.15 27.65
CA LEU A 66 11.30 -24.38 27.17
C LEU A 66 12.34 -23.83 28.15
N LYS A 67 12.15 -22.60 28.62
CA LYS A 67 13.06 -21.96 29.58
C LYS A 67 13.12 -22.72 30.91
N THR A 68 12.00 -23.26 31.39
CA THR A 68 11.96 -24.05 32.62
C THR A 68 12.66 -25.41 32.48
N HIS A 69 12.77 -25.94 31.27
CA HIS A 69 13.53 -27.15 30.96
C HIS A 69 14.99 -26.89 30.58
N GLY A 70 15.47 -25.65 30.71
CA GLY A 70 16.84 -25.30 30.37
C GLY A 70 17.11 -25.25 28.87
N VAL A 71 16.08 -25.33 28.02
CA VAL A 71 16.20 -25.15 26.58
C VAL A 71 16.16 -23.65 26.28
N ASN A 72 17.14 -23.16 25.52
CA ASN A 72 17.15 -21.77 25.07
C ASN A 72 16.06 -21.58 24.00
N PRO A 73 15.02 -20.75 24.26
CA PRO A 73 13.92 -20.58 23.31
C PRO A 73 14.31 -19.78 22.06
N LEU A 74 15.44 -19.06 22.08
CA LEU A 74 15.95 -18.37 20.89
C LEU A 74 16.38 -19.36 19.80
N ASP A 75 16.81 -20.56 20.20
CA ASP A 75 17.21 -21.63 19.28
C ASP A 75 15.99 -22.43 18.78
N HIS A 76 14.78 -22.12 19.26
CA HIS A 76 13.54 -22.79 18.89
C HIS A 76 12.67 -21.90 17.99
N HIS A 77 11.96 -22.51 17.04
CA HIS A 77 11.00 -21.85 16.14
C HIS A 77 9.86 -21.09 16.84
N VAL A 78 9.70 -21.20 18.16
CA VAL A 78 8.66 -20.48 18.92
C VAL A 78 8.89 -18.97 18.85
N THR A 79 10.14 -18.54 18.71
CA THR A 79 10.48 -17.13 18.55
C THR A 79 9.94 -16.57 17.24
N ASN A 80 9.93 -17.37 16.17
CA ASN A 80 9.34 -16.99 14.89
C ASN A 80 7.82 -16.91 14.98
N GLU A 81 7.17 -17.85 15.68
CA GLU A 81 5.72 -17.79 15.91
C GLU A 81 5.33 -16.56 16.74
N LEU A 82 6.09 -16.22 17.78
CA LEU A 82 5.88 -15.00 18.55
C LEU A 82 6.04 -13.73 17.69
N GLN A 83 7.00 -13.72 16.76
CA GLN A 83 7.17 -12.61 15.83
C GLN A 83 5.99 -12.49 14.86
N ARG A 84 5.56 -13.62 14.29
CA ARG A 84 4.38 -13.70 13.43
C ARG A 84 3.12 -13.21 14.15
N VAL A 85 2.91 -13.60 15.41
CA VAL A 85 1.78 -13.13 16.23
C VAL A 85 1.81 -11.60 16.41
N LYS A 86 2.99 -11.00 16.63
CA LYS A 86 3.11 -9.53 16.72
C LYS A 86 2.66 -8.84 15.44
N GLU A 87 3.03 -9.37 14.28
CA GLU A 87 2.58 -8.84 12.99
C GLU A 87 1.05 -8.90 12.85
N TYR A 88 0.40 -9.96 13.33
CA TYR A 88 -1.07 -10.04 13.33
C TYR A 88 -1.71 -9.05 14.29
N ILE A 89 -1.12 -8.81 15.47
CA ILE A 89 -1.58 -7.76 16.39
C ILE A 89 -1.50 -6.39 15.70
N GLU A 90 -0.44 -6.12 14.94
CA GLU A 90 -0.29 -4.88 14.17
C GLU A 90 -1.35 -4.77 13.06
N LYS A 91 -1.60 -5.84 12.32
CA LYS A 91 -2.66 -5.88 11.28
C LYS A 91 -4.03 -5.57 11.87
N ILE A 92 -4.36 -6.14 13.03
CA ILE A 92 -5.63 -5.84 13.72
C ILE A 92 -5.68 -4.37 14.12
N LYS A 93 -4.62 -3.82 14.75
CA LYS A 93 -4.57 -2.39 15.11
C LYS A 93 -4.78 -1.47 13.92
N VAL A 94 -4.17 -1.79 12.78
CA VAL A 94 -4.38 -1.04 11.52
C VAL A 94 -5.82 -1.14 11.06
N ALA A 95 -6.42 -2.32 11.08
CA ALA A 95 -7.82 -2.54 10.70
C ALA A 95 -8.81 -1.80 11.62
N GLU A 96 -8.49 -1.65 12.91
CA GLU A 96 -9.26 -0.87 13.89
C GLU A 96 -9.06 0.66 13.74
N GLY A 97 -8.28 1.12 12.78
CA GLY A 97 -7.99 2.54 12.59
C GLY A 97 -7.01 3.13 13.61
N ARG A 98 -6.33 2.28 14.40
CA ARG A 98 -5.25 2.66 15.32
C ARG A 98 -3.88 2.69 14.63
N GLY A 99 -3.82 2.35 13.35
CA GLY A 99 -2.62 2.40 12.52
C GLY A 99 -2.38 3.77 11.87
N PRO A 100 -1.28 3.91 11.09
CA PRO A 100 -1.04 5.10 10.29
C PRO A 100 -2.24 5.36 9.36
N LYS A 101 -2.67 6.63 9.31
CA LYS A 101 -3.75 7.05 8.40
C LYS A 101 -3.32 6.73 6.98
N ARG A 102 -4.24 6.16 6.20
CA ARG A 102 -4.03 5.92 4.77
C ARG A 102 -3.74 7.27 4.10
N THR A 103 -2.59 7.35 3.43
CA THR A 103 -2.18 8.54 2.68
C THR A 103 -2.74 8.55 1.26
N MET A 104 -3.19 7.40 0.76
CA MET A 104 -3.94 7.31 -0.50
C MET A 104 -5.42 7.50 -0.23
N GLU A 105 -5.91 8.70 -0.51
CA GLU A 105 -7.34 8.99 -0.62
C GLU A 105 -7.75 8.91 -2.09
N LEU A 106 -8.95 8.37 -2.34
CA LEU A 106 -9.51 8.35 -3.69
C LEU A 106 -9.98 9.76 -4.07
N ASP A 107 -9.46 10.30 -5.18
CA ASP A 107 -10.04 11.49 -5.80
C ASP A 107 -11.39 11.12 -6.42
N LYS A 108 -12.46 11.34 -5.65
CA LYS A 108 -13.84 11.09 -6.09
C LYS A 108 -14.18 11.87 -7.35
N GLY A 109 -13.64 13.07 -7.51
CA GLY A 109 -13.87 13.90 -8.70
C GLY A 109 -13.19 13.32 -9.94
N ALA A 110 -11.99 12.76 -9.81
CA ALA A 110 -11.35 12.03 -10.91
C ALA A 110 -12.12 10.75 -11.26
N ALA A 111 -12.54 9.97 -10.26
CA ALA A 111 -13.35 8.77 -10.47
C ALA A 111 -14.68 9.11 -11.20
N ASP A 112 -15.36 10.17 -10.78
CA ASP A 112 -16.60 10.65 -11.43
C ASP A 112 -16.34 11.09 -12.88
N ARG A 113 -15.23 11.77 -13.16
CA ARG A 113 -14.84 12.15 -14.54
C ARG A 113 -14.59 10.91 -15.41
N PHE A 114 -13.91 9.90 -14.87
CA PHE A 114 -13.68 8.65 -15.60
C PHE A 114 -14.98 7.91 -15.88
N ILE A 115 -15.88 7.83 -14.89
CA ILE A 115 -17.19 7.19 -15.05
C ILE A 115 -18.03 7.94 -16.09
N LYS A 116 -18.12 9.27 -16.00
CA LYS A 116 -18.88 10.10 -16.95
C LYS A 116 -18.32 10.00 -18.37
N SER A 117 -17.00 10.07 -18.54
CA SER A 117 -16.38 9.93 -19.87
C SER A 117 -16.57 8.55 -20.47
N ALA A 118 -16.60 7.50 -19.64
CA ALA A 118 -16.85 6.13 -20.11
C ALA A 118 -18.32 5.91 -20.50
N LEU A 119 -19.27 6.56 -19.81
CA LEU A 119 -20.71 6.47 -20.10
C LEU A 119 -21.13 7.41 -21.24
N ALA A 120 -20.55 8.60 -21.35
CA ALA A 120 -20.84 9.54 -22.45
C ALA A 120 -20.41 8.99 -23.82
N GLY A 121 -19.40 8.11 -23.86
CA GLY A 121 -19.01 7.41 -25.09
C GLY A 121 -20.04 6.40 -25.60
N GLU A 122 -21.04 5.98 -24.83
CA GLU A 122 -22.08 5.07 -25.37
C GLU A 122 -23.26 5.82 -26.02
N GLU A 123 -23.47 7.10 -25.66
CA GLU A 123 -24.56 7.93 -26.21
C GLU A 123 -24.07 8.95 -27.26
N ASP A 124 -22.83 9.45 -27.17
CA ASP A 124 -22.32 10.54 -28.01
C ASP A 124 -21.37 10.10 -29.15
N ASN A 125 -21.02 8.80 -29.22
CA ASN A 125 -20.08 8.29 -30.24
C ASN A 125 -20.61 8.32 -31.67
N GLU A 126 -21.92 8.53 -31.88
CA GLU A 126 -22.47 8.70 -33.23
C GLU A 126 -22.38 10.16 -33.72
N GLU A 127 -22.40 11.15 -32.81
CA GLU A 127 -22.46 12.58 -33.17
C GLU A 127 -21.07 13.27 -33.11
N GLU A 128 -20.23 12.98 -32.11
CA GLU A 128 -18.92 13.63 -31.97
C GLU A 128 -17.87 13.15 -32.99
N GLU A 129 -18.00 11.92 -33.51
CA GLU A 129 -17.16 11.44 -34.62
C GLU A 129 -17.38 12.22 -35.92
N GLU A 130 -18.61 12.71 -36.17
CA GLU A 130 -18.91 13.52 -37.34
C GLU A 130 -18.44 14.97 -37.17
N GLU A 131 -18.66 15.58 -36.00
CA GLU A 131 -18.23 16.96 -35.74
C GLU A 131 -16.71 17.11 -35.68
N GLY A 132 -16.00 16.13 -35.09
CA GLY A 132 -14.54 16.08 -35.04
C GLY A 132 -13.90 15.92 -36.42
N LYS A 133 -14.55 15.19 -37.34
CA LYS A 133 -14.13 15.06 -38.74
C LYS A 133 -14.36 16.38 -39.49
N GLN A 134 -15.54 17.00 -39.34
CA GLN A 134 -15.89 18.26 -40.02
C GLN A 134 -15.04 19.45 -39.58
N HIS A 135 -14.77 19.60 -38.29
CA HIS A 135 -13.94 20.70 -37.76
C HIS A 135 -12.47 20.56 -38.20
N ASN A 136 -11.95 19.33 -38.28
CA ASN A 136 -10.61 19.09 -38.82
C ASN A 136 -10.51 19.32 -40.33
N ILE A 137 -11.55 18.99 -41.10
CA ILE A 137 -11.61 19.27 -42.55
C ILE A 137 -11.66 20.79 -42.80
N LYS A 138 -12.48 21.53 -42.03
CA LYS A 138 -12.63 22.99 -42.17
C LYS A 138 -11.38 23.77 -41.77
N LYS A 139 -10.68 23.36 -40.70
CA LYS A 139 -9.37 23.93 -40.34
C LYS A 139 -8.31 23.69 -41.41
N ARG A 140 -8.39 22.57 -42.12
CA ARG A 140 -7.42 22.19 -43.15
C ARG A 140 -7.68 22.91 -44.48
N SER A 141 -8.93 23.20 -44.83
CA SER A 141 -9.28 24.02 -46.01
C SER A 141 -8.92 25.49 -45.82
N LEU A 142 -9.25 26.07 -44.66
CA LEU A 142 -8.92 27.46 -44.31
C LEU A 142 -7.40 27.73 -44.33
N ARG A 143 -6.60 26.74 -43.91
CA ARG A 143 -5.14 26.84 -43.94
C ARG A 143 -4.58 26.77 -45.37
N LYS A 144 -5.28 26.11 -46.29
CA LYS A 144 -4.87 25.94 -47.69
C LYS A 144 -5.26 27.13 -48.56
N GLU A 145 -6.43 27.72 -48.29
CA GLU A 145 -6.91 28.95 -48.94
C GLU A 145 -6.07 30.16 -48.53
N LYS A 146 -5.65 30.21 -47.26
CA LYS A 146 -4.75 31.25 -46.76
C LYS A 146 -3.34 31.16 -47.35
N SER A 147 -2.83 29.94 -47.60
CA SER A 147 -1.54 29.76 -48.29
C SER A 147 -1.60 30.11 -49.77
N THR A 148 -2.73 29.87 -50.46
CA THR A 148 -2.86 30.24 -51.89
C THR A 148 -2.99 31.74 -52.11
N LEU A 149 -3.63 32.46 -51.19
CA LEU A 149 -3.72 33.94 -51.24
C LEU A 149 -2.37 34.60 -50.90
N GLU A 150 -1.58 34.00 -50.01
CA GLU A 150 -0.23 34.48 -49.68
C GLU A 150 0.81 34.16 -50.78
N GLU A 151 0.57 33.13 -51.60
CA GLU A 151 1.39 32.80 -52.79
C GLU A 151 1.09 33.74 -53.98
N GLU A 152 -0.17 34.15 -54.20
CA GLU A 152 -0.53 35.11 -55.27
C GLU A 152 -0.02 36.55 -55.01
N GLU A 153 0.15 36.97 -53.74
CA GLU A 153 0.74 38.29 -53.42
C GLU A 153 2.28 38.33 -53.49
N GLN A 154 2.97 37.18 -53.44
CA GLN A 154 4.44 37.12 -53.41
C GLN A 154 5.10 37.04 -54.79
N ASP A 155 4.37 36.67 -55.85
CA ASP A 155 4.90 36.54 -57.22
C ASP A 155 5.10 37.89 -57.96
N LEU A 156 4.67 39.02 -57.39
CA LEU A 156 4.88 40.36 -57.97
C LEU A 156 6.08 41.13 -57.39
N ASN A 157 6.74 40.66 -56.32
CA ASN A 157 7.60 41.57 -55.54
C ASN A 157 8.96 41.04 -55.05
N ASN A 158 9.59 40.06 -55.72
CA ASN A 158 10.95 39.68 -55.31
C ASN A 158 11.88 39.26 -56.45
N ASN A 159 12.38 40.27 -57.16
CA ASN A 159 13.66 40.21 -57.84
C ASN A 159 14.69 40.94 -56.94
N ASN A 160 15.47 40.19 -56.14
CA ASN A 160 16.90 40.42 -55.83
C ASN A 160 17.36 39.74 -54.51
N ASN A 161 18.42 38.92 -54.66
CA ASN A 161 19.45 38.55 -53.68
C ASN A 161 19.18 37.51 -52.56
N ILE A 162 19.19 36.25 -52.98
CA ILE A 162 20.20 35.20 -52.70
C ILE A 162 21.18 35.38 -51.50
N GLN A 163 21.27 34.28 -50.72
CA GLN A 163 22.34 33.79 -49.80
C GLN A 163 22.35 34.24 -48.32
N ARG A 164 21.88 33.35 -47.43
CA ARG A 164 22.72 32.57 -46.48
C ARG A 164 21.85 31.62 -45.62
N LYS A 165 22.00 30.31 -45.82
CA LYS A 165 21.38 29.23 -45.03
C LYS A 165 22.04 29.11 -43.65
N ARG A 166 21.26 29.01 -42.57
CA ARG A 166 21.73 28.51 -41.25
C ARG A 166 21.12 27.13 -40.99
N ALA A 167 21.98 26.18 -40.63
CA ALA A 167 21.62 24.81 -40.28
C ALA A 167 20.94 24.74 -38.90
N ARG A 168 19.96 23.84 -38.80
CA ARG A 168 19.10 23.59 -37.63
C ARG A 168 19.87 22.73 -36.61
N VAL A 169 20.08 23.21 -35.39
CA VAL A 169 20.75 22.48 -34.31
C VAL A 169 19.73 21.61 -33.56
N ASP A 170 20.08 20.34 -33.32
CA ASP A 170 19.22 19.30 -32.72
C ASP A 170 19.22 19.39 -31.17
N PRO A 171 18.06 19.46 -30.48
CA PRO A 171 17.99 19.76 -29.04
C PRO A 171 18.40 18.62 -28.10
N PHE A 172 18.74 17.43 -28.59
CA PHE A 172 19.02 16.25 -27.76
C PHE A 172 20.49 15.83 -27.67
N ALA A 173 21.43 16.60 -28.21
CA ALA A 173 22.86 16.30 -28.07
C ALA A 173 23.37 16.74 -26.68
N GLY A 174 23.55 15.79 -25.76
CA GLY A 174 24.15 16.03 -24.44
C GLY A 174 25.63 16.48 -24.50
N PRO A 175 26.15 17.14 -23.45
CA PRO A 175 27.41 17.86 -23.48
C PRO A 175 28.61 16.91 -23.60
N LYS A 176 29.43 17.09 -24.65
CA LYS A 176 30.75 16.46 -24.72
C LYS A 176 31.76 17.34 -24.00
N ASN A 177 32.24 16.88 -22.85
CA ASN A 177 33.38 17.46 -22.14
C ASN A 177 34.66 17.26 -22.98
N GLY A 178 35.40 18.35 -23.20
CA GLY A 178 36.72 18.34 -23.81
C GLY A 178 37.72 19.04 -22.89
N SER A 179 38.70 18.27 -22.43
CA SER A 179 39.98 18.73 -21.89
C SER A 179 40.84 19.36 -22.99
N ASN A 180 41.35 20.57 -22.76
CA ASN A 180 42.77 20.92 -22.82
C ASN A 180 42.94 22.34 -22.27
#